data_AF-A0A7J2KEG6-F1
#
_entry.id   AF-A0A7J2KEG6-F1
#
_cell.length_a   1.000
_cell.length_b   1.000
_cell.length_c   1.000
_cell.angle_alpha   90.00
_cell.angle_beta   90.00
_cell.angle_gamma   90.00
#
_symmetry.space_group_name_H-M   'P 1'
#
loop_
_entity.id
_entity.type
_entity.pdbx_description
1 polymer ?
#
loop_
_entity_poly.entity_id
_entity_poly.type
_entity_poly.pdbx_seq_one_letter_code
_entity_poly.pdbx_strand_id
1 'polypeptide(L)'
;TVYDNIAFPLRLKKVPKNEIDRKVRQVAKLLRIEELLNRKPSQLSGGQQQRVALGRALVKEPDVLLLDEPLSNLDAKLRVIMRAELKRLQKELKVTTIYVTHDQVEAMSMADKIAVMNAGRLQQYAEPSELYNKPANLFVAGFIGSPPMNFVEGSIKEVNGEYYFDSEHFKLKLPSEIGEIVLSKTSEVIMGFRPENAKIIKEEQPNTIQGKVYVVEPLGKDVIVNVKIGEILVKILARPGIEIVPGQNIWLQLNMDKIHFFEKGTGKAIV
;
A
#
# COMPACT_ATOMS: atom_id res chain seq x y z
N THR A 1 0.08 -28.63 -25.53
CA THR A 1 -0.95 -27.57 -25.54
C THR A 1 -1.14 -27.02 -24.13
N VAL A 2 -2.10 -26.11 -23.90
CA VAL A 2 -2.50 -25.67 -22.55
C VAL A 2 -2.89 -26.87 -21.69
N TYR A 3 -3.68 -27.78 -22.24
CA TYR A 3 -4.04 -29.03 -21.56
C TYR A 3 -2.80 -29.78 -21.08
N ASP A 4 -1.80 -29.99 -21.96
CA ASP A 4 -0.58 -30.70 -21.57
C ASP A 4 0.21 -29.97 -20.49
N ASN A 5 0.25 -28.63 -20.51
CA ASN A 5 0.94 -27.85 -19.49
C ASN A 5 0.32 -28.05 -18.11
N ILE A 6 -1.02 -28.09 -18.03
CA ILE A 6 -1.74 -28.32 -16.79
C ILE A 6 -1.66 -29.80 -16.39
N ALA A 7 -1.75 -30.73 -17.34
CA ALA A 7 -1.69 -32.17 -17.08
C ALA A 7 -0.29 -32.67 -16.65
N PHE A 8 0.77 -31.96 -17.05
CA PHE A 8 2.16 -32.41 -16.89
C PHE A 8 2.53 -32.87 -15.46
N PRO A 9 2.21 -32.12 -14.39
CA PRO A 9 2.57 -32.55 -13.04
C PRO A 9 1.84 -33.80 -12.57
N LEU A 10 0.61 -34.04 -13.05
CA LEU A 10 -0.14 -35.25 -12.73
C LEU A 10 0.40 -36.48 -13.49
N ARG A 11 0.85 -36.29 -14.73
CA ARG A 11 1.53 -37.34 -15.51
C ARG A 11 2.80 -37.81 -14.82
N LEU A 12 3.59 -36.88 -14.26
CA LEU A 12 4.78 -37.22 -13.47
C LEU A 12 4.45 -38.03 -12.21
N LYS A 13 3.30 -37.74 -11.58
CA LYS A 13 2.77 -38.52 -10.44
C LYS A 13 2.08 -39.84 -10.87
N LYS A 14 2.12 -40.21 -12.16
CA LYS A 14 1.48 -41.41 -12.72
C LYS A 14 -0.02 -41.53 -12.41
N VAL A 15 -0.72 -40.40 -12.31
CA VAL A 15 -2.16 -40.35 -12.08
C VAL A 15 -2.91 -40.97 -13.27
N PRO A 16 -3.99 -41.75 -13.07
CA PRO A 16 -4.77 -42.34 -14.16
C PRO A 16 -5.28 -41.30 -15.17
N LYS A 17 -5.27 -41.63 -16.47
CA LYS A 17 -5.61 -40.69 -17.56
C LYS A 17 -6.99 -40.05 -17.42
N ASN A 18 -7.98 -40.82 -17.00
CA ASN A 18 -9.35 -40.35 -16.75
C ASN A 18 -9.39 -39.32 -15.61
N GLU A 19 -8.62 -39.54 -14.54
CA GLU A 19 -8.54 -38.59 -13.43
C GLU A 19 -7.78 -37.32 -13.83
N ILE A 20 -6.71 -37.44 -14.63
CA ILE A 20 -6.01 -36.28 -15.21
C ILE A 20 -6.98 -35.41 -15.99
N ASP A 21 -7.75 -36.00 -16.91
CA ASP A 21 -8.70 -35.24 -17.73
C ASP A 21 -9.73 -34.51 -16.88
N ARG A 22 -10.31 -35.21 -15.89
CA ARG A 22 -11.25 -34.61 -14.93
C ARG A 22 -10.64 -33.41 -14.21
N LYS A 23 -9.45 -33.57 -13.61
CA LYS A 23 -8.77 -32.51 -12.84
C LYS A 23 -8.38 -31.33 -13.72
N VAL A 24 -7.84 -31.58 -14.91
CA VAL A 24 -7.46 -30.53 -15.86
C VAL A 24 -8.68 -29.71 -16.29
N ARG A 25 -9.80 -30.35 -16.60
CA ARG A 25 -11.04 -29.64 -16.99
C ARG A 25 -11.65 -28.85 -15.84
N GLN A 26 -11.64 -29.39 -14.62
CA GLN A 26 -12.10 -28.67 -13.43
C GLN A 26 -11.28 -27.40 -13.19
N VAL A 27 -9.96 -27.50 -13.24
CA VAL A 27 -9.05 -26.35 -13.10
C VAL A 27 -9.20 -25.36 -14.24
N ALA A 28 -9.34 -25.84 -15.48
CA ALA A 28 -9.56 -24.97 -16.63
C ALA A 28 -10.86 -24.16 -16.49
N LYS A 29 -11.92 -24.77 -15.96
CA LYS A 29 -13.19 -24.11 -15.66
C LYS A 29 -13.08 -23.05 -14.59
N LEU A 30 -12.43 -23.38 -13.48
CA LEU A 30 -12.18 -22.43 -12.40
C LEU A 30 -11.44 -21.17 -12.89
N LEU A 31 -10.50 -21.36 -13.82
CA LEU A 31 -9.65 -20.30 -14.38
C LEU A 31 -10.22 -19.65 -15.65
N ARG A 32 -11.38 -20.12 -16.14
CA ARG A 32 -12.03 -19.65 -17.38
C ARG A 32 -11.10 -19.73 -18.60
N ILE A 33 -10.47 -20.89 -18.79
CA ILE A 33 -9.51 -21.17 -19.88
C ILE A 33 -9.85 -22.47 -20.65
N GLU A 34 -11.09 -22.96 -20.54
CA GLU A 34 -11.55 -24.20 -21.20
C GLU A 34 -11.36 -24.14 -22.72
N GLU A 35 -11.74 -23.02 -23.33
CA GLU A 35 -11.60 -22.76 -24.77
C GLU A 35 -10.14 -22.70 -25.24
N LEU A 36 -9.19 -22.57 -24.30
CA LEU A 36 -7.77 -22.45 -24.59
C LEU A 36 -7.04 -23.79 -24.49
N LEU A 37 -7.68 -24.87 -24.01
CA LEU A 37 -7.04 -26.16 -23.72
C LEU A 37 -6.23 -26.73 -24.90
N ASN A 38 -6.69 -26.52 -26.13
CA ASN A 38 -6.03 -27.03 -27.35
C ASN A 38 -4.96 -26.08 -27.93
N ARG A 39 -4.83 -24.86 -27.40
CA ARG A 39 -3.86 -23.88 -27.90
C ARG A 39 -2.44 -24.15 -27.39
N LYS A 40 -1.45 -23.61 -28.10
CA LYS A 40 -0.03 -23.58 -27.67
C LYS A 40 0.27 -22.28 -26.92
N PRO A 41 1.28 -22.24 -26.01
CA PRO A 41 1.62 -21.06 -25.23
C PRO A 41 1.88 -19.77 -26.05
N SER A 42 2.45 -19.91 -27.25
CA SER A 42 2.71 -18.78 -28.16
C SER A 42 1.44 -18.13 -28.73
N GLN A 43 0.28 -18.76 -28.57
CA GLN A 43 -1.02 -18.26 -29.06
C GLN A 43 -1.85 -17.59 -27.95
N LEU A 44 -1.24 -17.35 -26.78
CA LEU A 44 -1.90 -16.85 -25.58
C LEU A 44 -1.42 -15.43 -25.26
N SER A 45 -2.32 -14.60 -24.75
CA SER A 45 -1.92 -13.32 -24.12
C SER A 45 -1.19 -13.55 -22.80
N GLY A 46 -0.48 -12.53 -22.28
CA GLY A 46 0.22 -12.64 -20.99
C GLY A 46 -0.68 -13.06 -19.83
N GLY A 47 -1.88 -12.47 -19.72
CA GLY A 47 -2.86 -12.87 -18.69
C GLY A 47 -3.36 -14.31 -18.87
N GLN A 48 -3.51 -14.78 -20.11
CA GLN A 48 -3.88 -16.18 -20.38
C GLN A 48 -2.74 -17.13 -19.99
N GLN A 49 -1.48 -16.80 -20.33
CA GLN A 49 -0.31 -17.59 -19.94
C GLN A 49 -0.22 -17.71 -18.40
N GLN A 50 -0.49 -16.62 -17.69
CA GLN A 50 -0.49 -16.63 -16.23
C GLN A 50 -1.59 -17.53 -15.65
N ARG A 51 -2.80 -17.50 -16.21
CA ARG A 51 -3.87 -18.44 -15.83
C ARG A 51 -3.44 -19.89 -16.07
N VAL A 52 -2.79 -20.20 -17.18
CA VAL A 52 -2.25 -21.55 -17.43
C VAL A 52 -1.19 -21.93 -16.40
N ALA A 53 -0.29 -21.02 -16.04
CA ALA A 53 0.72 -21.25 -15.02
C ALA A 53 0.10 -21.52 -13.64
N LEU A 54 -0.92 -20.75 -13.25
CA LEU A 54 -1.68 -20.99 -12.04
C LEU A 54 -2.41 -22.34 -12.09
N GLY A 55 -3.00 -22.69 -13.23
CA GLY A 55 -3.65 -23.98 -13.42
C GLY A 55 -2.70 -25.16 -13.21
N ARG A 56 -1.46 -25.04 -13.69
CA ARG A 56 -0.41 -26.03 -13.44
C ARG A 56 -0.05 -26.18 -11.96
N ALA A 57 -0.19 -25.13 -11.16
CA ALA A 57 0.01 -25.20 -9.71
C ALA A 57 -1.20 -25.83 -9.01
N LEU A 58 -2.41 -25.37 -9.33
CA LEU A 58 -3.66 -25.75 -8.67
C LEU A 58 -4.10 -27.19 -8.96
N VAL A 59 -3.78 -27.72 -10.13
CA VAL A 59 -4.10 -29.12 -10.50
C VAL A 59 -3.49 -30.15 -9.55
N LYS A 60 -2.46 -29.76 -8.77
CA LYS A 60 -1.82 -30.61 -7.76
C LYS A 60 -2.60 -30.68 -6.45
N GLU A 61 -3.64 -29.85 -6.28
CA GLU A 61 -4.41 -29.68 -5.03
C GLU A 61 -3.48 -29.38 -3.83
N PRO A 62 -2.66 -28.31 -3.90
CA PRO A 62 -1.68 -28.04 -2.85
C PRO A 62 -2.34 -27.50 -1.57
N ASP A 63 -1.78 -27.85 -0.41
CA ASP A 63 -2.16 -27.24 0.88
C ASP A 63 -1.68 -25.79 0.98
N VAL A 64 -0.54 -25.47 0.35
CA VAL A 64 0.08 -24.14 0.34
C VAL A 64 0.44 -23.74 -1.09
N LEU A 65 0.05 -22.53 -1.47
CA LEU A 65 0.40 -21.89 -2.73
C LEU A 65 1.45 -20.79 -2.49
N LEU A 66 2.59 -20.90 -3.15
CA LEU A 66 3.65 -19.88 -3.11
C LEU A 66 3.66 -19.14 -4.45
N LEU A 67 3.50 -17.82 -4.41
CA LEU A 67 3.46 -16.96 -5.57
C LEU A 67 4.54 -15.89 -5.44
N ASP A 68 5.53 -15.92 -6.33
CA ASP A 68 6.63 -14.98 -6.36
C ASP A 68 6.45 -13.99 -7.52
N GLU A 69 6.13 -12.74 -7.19
CA GLU A 69 5.82 -11.63 -8.09
C GLU A 69 5.02 -12.02 -9.35
N PRO A 70 3.89 -12.74 -9.22
CA PRO A 70 3.27 -13.38 -10.38
C PRO A 70 2.71 -12.39 -11.40
N LEU A 71 2.50 -11.12 -11.02
CA LEU A 71 1.90 -10.07 -11.84
C LEU A 71 2.92 -9.07 -12.42
N SER A 72 4.22 -9.17 -12.09
CA SER A 72 5.23 -8.16 -12.44
C SER A 72 5.37 -7.94 -13.96
N ASN A 73 5.24 -9.00 -14.75
CA ASN A 73 5.39 -8.96 -16.21
C ASN A 73 4.13 -8.52 -16.98
N LEU A 74 3.04 -8.16 -16.29
CA LEU A 74 1.81 -7.68 -16.93
C LEU A 74 1.75 -6.16 -17.02
N ASP A 75 1.03 -5.64 -18.00
CA ASP A 75 0.69 -4.22 -18.06
C ASP A 75 -0.29 -3.81 -16.95
N ALA A 76 -0.35 -2.51 -16.65
CA ALA A 76 -1.13 -1.97 -15.54
C ALA A 76 -2.62 -2.35 -15.59
N LYS A 77 -3.24 -2.39 -16.78
CA LYS A 77 -4.66 -2.72 -16.91
C LYS A 77 -4.89 -4.20 -16.63
N LEU A 78 -4.05 -5.08 -17.16
CA LEU A 78 -4.12 -6.52 -16.88
C LEU A 78 -3.81 -6.82 -15.40
N ARG A 79 -2.88 -6.11 -14.76
CA ARG A 79 -2.59 -6.28 -13.31
C ARG A 79 -3.84 -6.06 -12.46
N VAL A 80 -4.61 -5.00 -12.71
CA VAL A 80 -5.84 -4.72 -11.96
C VAL A 80 -6.86 -5.86 -12.10
N ILE A 81 -7.06 -6.36 -13.31
CA ILE A 81 -7.99 -7.46 -13.59
C ILE A 81 -7.52 -8.75 -12.91
N MET A 82 -6.25 -9.10 -13.09
CA MET A 82 -5.69 -10.35 -12.57
C MET A 82 -5.60 -10.37 -11.04
N ARG A 83 -5.36 -9.23 -10.40
CA ARG A 83 -5.40 -9.06 -8.95
C ARG A 83 -6.79 -9.38 -8.38
N ALA A 84 -7.85 -8.87 -9.01
CA ALA A 84 -9.22 -9.19 -8.61
C ALA A 84 -9.54 -10.68 -8.79
N GLU A 85 -9.08 -11.29 -9.89
CA GLU A 85 -9.25 -12.72 -10.14
C GLU A 85 -8.46 -13.59 -9.14
N LEU A 86 -7.21 -13.24 -8.83
CA LEU A 86 -6.41 -13.97 -7.83
C LEU A 86 -7.05 -13.91 -6.44
N LYS A 87 -7.54 -12.74 -6.02
CA LYS A 87 -8.27 -12.59 -4.75
C LYS A 87 -9.55 -13.42 -4.73
N ARG A 88 -10.31 -13.45 -5.83
CA ARG A 88 -11.52 -14.28 -5.97
C ARG A 88 -11.16 -15.77 -5.87
N LEU A 89 -10.15 -16.21 -6.61
CA LEU A 89 -9.68 -17.60 -6.62
C LEU A 89 -9.20 -18.04 -5.24
N GLN A 90 -8.41 -17.22 -4.55
CA GLN A 90 -7.94 -17.52 -3.20
C GLN A 90 -9.12 -17.68 -2.23
N LYS A 91 -10.14 -16.81 -2.30
CA LYS A 91 -11.36 -16.92 -1.48
C LYS A 91 -12.19 -18.17 -1.77
N GLU A 92 -12.27 -18.57 -3.03
CA GLU A 92 -13.02 -19.76 -3.46
C GLU A 92 -12.31 -21.05 -3.06
N LEU A 93 -10.99 -21.11 -3.26
CA LEU A 93 -10.16 -22.28 -3.00
C LEU A 93 -9.77 -22.45 -1.53
N LYS A 94 -9.65 -21.34 -0.80
CA LYS A 94 -9.19 -21.28 0.60
C LYS A 94 -7.85 -21.98 0.87
N VAL A 95 -7.02 -22.11 -0.17
CA VAL A 95 -5.66 -22.62 -0.06
C VAL A 95 -4.79 -21.55 0.60
N THR A 96 -4.00 -21.95 1.61
CA THR A 96 -3.06 -21.03 2.26
C THR A 96 -2.10 -20.49 1.23
N THR A 97 -2.04 -19.17 1.05
CA THR A 97 -1.27 -18.54 -0.02
C THR A 97 -0.25 -17.56 0.55
N ILE A 98 1.02 -17.72 0.17
CA ILE A 98 2.07 -16.74 0.42
C ILE A 98 2.36 -16.04 -0.91
N TYR A 99 2.19 -14.73 -0.92
CA TYR A 99 2.34 -13.87 -2.09
C TYR A 99 3.46 -12.86 -1.85
N VAL A 100 4.49 -12.88 -2.69
CA VAL A 100 5.62 -11.95 -2.65
C VAL A 100 5.43 -10.87 -3.72
N THR A 101 5.60 -9.61 -3.34
CA THR A 101 5.52 -8.47 -4.25
C THR A 101 6.25 -7.26 -3.69
N HIS A 102 6.74 -6.41 -4.59
CA HIS A 102 7.21 -5.07 -4.28
C HIS A 102 6.14 -3.99 -4.50
N ASP A 103 4.96 -4.35 -5.04
CA ASP A 103 3.85 -3.42 -5.27
C ASP A 103 2.93 -3.36 -4.04
N GLN A 104 2.95 -2.21 -3.36
CA GLN A 104 2.11 -1.98 -2.19
C GLN A 104 0.61 -2.11 -2.47
N VAL A 105 0.14 -1.73 -3.67
CA VAL A 105 -1.28 -1.80 -4.01
C VAL A 105 -1.71 -3.26 -4.18
N GLU A 106 -0.82 -4.13 -4.67
CA GLU A 106 -1.05 -5.58 -4.67
C GLU A 106 -1.21 -6.12 -3.25
N ALA A 107 -0.23 -5.82 -2.37
CA ALA A 107 -0.26 -6.29 -0.99
C ALA A 107 -1.53 -5.81 -0.26
N MET A 108 -1.81 -4.51 -0.30
CA MET A 108 -2.92 -3.87 0.41
C MET A 108 -4.30 -4.32 -0.05
N SER A 109 -4.44 -4.73 -1.32
CA SER A 109 -5.74 -5.09 -1.89
C SER A 109 -6.04 -6.59 -1.85
N MET A 110 -5.03 -7.45 -1.80
CA MET A 110 -5.21 -8.90 -1.87
C MET A 110 -5.01 -9.62 -0.54
N ALA A 111 -4.09 -9.14 0.30
CA ALA A 111 -3.64 -9.89 1.46
C ALA A 111 -4.59 -9.74 2.66
N ASP A 112 -4.75 -10.82 3.41
CA ASP A 112 -5.41 -10.78 4.73
C ASP A 112 -4.46 -10.16 5.78
N LYS A 113 -3.16 -10.50 5.70
CA LYS A 113 -2.08 -9.91 6.50
C LYS A 113 -0.85 -9.72 5.62
N ILE A 114 -0.06 -8.69 5.93
CA ILE A 114 1.13 -8.31 5.16
C ILE A 114 2.33 -8.30 6.09
N ALA A 115 3.41 -8.96 5.67
CA ALA A 115 4.72 -8.91 6.31
C ALA A 115 5.59 -7.91 5.53
N VAL A 116 5.78 -6.71 6.08
CA VAL A 116 6.67 -5.69 5.49
C VAL A 116 8.10 -6.02 5.90
N MET A 117 8.99 -6.18 4.92
CA MET A 117 10.40 -6.51 5.15
C MET A 117 11.31 -5.41 4.60
N ASN A 118 12.44 -5.19 5.28
CA ASN A 118 13.51 -4.30 4.82
C ASN A 118 14.86 -4.91 5.18
N ALA A 119 15.80 -4.94 4.24
CA ALA A 119 17.15 -5.49 4.42
C ALA A 119 17.17 -6.87 5.12
N GLY A 120 16.27 -7.77 4.73
CA GLY A 120 16.15 -9.11 5.30
C GLY A 120 15.52 -9.17 6.70
N ARG A 121 15.03 -8.05 7.25
CA ARG A 121 14.38 -7.98 8.56
C ARG A 121 12.89 -7.66 8.43
N LEU A 122 12.06 -8.41 9.16
CA LEU A 122 10.64 -8.08 9.32
C LEU A 122 10.50 -6.77 10.08
N GLN A 123 9.80 -5.81 9.47
CA GLN A 123 9.53 -4.49 10.04
C GLN A 123 8.20 -4.47 10.78
N GLN A 124 7.16 -5.05 10.16
CA GLN A 124 5.83 -5.16 10.73
C GLN A 124 5.05 -6.29 10.05
N TYR A 125 4.25 -7.01 10.83
CA TYR A 125 3.31 -8.02 10.33
C TYR A 125 1.92 -7.73 10.87
N ALA A 126 1.02 -7.24 10.03
CA ALA A 126 -0.30 -6.79 10.44
C ALA A 126 -1.31 -6.84 9.29
N GLU A 127 -2.58 -6.58 9.59
CA GLU A 127 -3.59 -6.36 8.56
C GLU A 127 -3.28 -5.10 7.72
N PRO A 128 -3.73 -5.03 6.45
CA PRO A 128 -3.50 -3.85 5.61
C PRO A 128 -3.93 -2.54 6.28
N SER A 129 -5.09 -2.53 6.95
CA SER A 129 -5.62 -1.37 7.66
C SER A 129 -4.70 -0.93 8.81
N GLU A 130 -4.14 -1.88 9.56
CA GLU A 130 -3.25 -1.59 10.68
C GLU A 130 -1.89 -1.09 10.21
N LEU A 131 -1.32 -1.66 9.14
CA LEU A 131 -0.08 -1.12 8.54
C LEU A 131 -0.23 0.32 8.09
N TYR A 132 -1.39 0.66 7.52
CA TYR A 132 -1.66 2.01 7.04
C TYR A 132 -1.84 3.01 8.19
N ASN A 133 -2.64 2.64 9.19
CA ASN A 133 -3.09 3.52 10.27
C ASN A 133 -2.19 3.52 11.50
N LYS A 134 -1.37 2.48 11.70
CA LYS A 134 -0.50 2.29 12.86
C LYS A 134 0.86 1.72 12.41
N PRO A 135 1.61 2.46 11.59
CA PRO A 135 2.93 2.01 11.15
C PRO A 135 3.88 1.92 12.36
N ALA A 136 4.62 0.82 12.49
CA ALA A 136 5.49 0.58 13.64
C ALA A 136 6.74 1.46 13.66
N ASN A 137 7.13 2.00 12.49
CA ASN A 137 8.31 2.85 12.33
C ASN A 137 8.22 3.73 11.07
N LEU A 138 9.16 4.66 10.93
CA LEU A 138 9.28 5.56 9.78
C LEU A 138 9.34 4.84 8.43
N PHE A 139 10.03 3.70 8.37
CA PHE A 139 10.12 2.94 7.13
C PHE A 139 8.75 2.45 6.69
N VAL A 140 7.98 1.81 7.57
CA VAL A 140 6.62 1.34 7.23
C VAL A 140 5.72 2.52 6.89
N ALA A 141 5.80 3.61 7.65
CA ALA A 141 5.01 4.82 7.44
C ALA A 141 5.28 5.48 6.07
N GLY A 142 6.54 5.51 5.64
CA GLY A 142 6.97 6.08 4.37
C GLY A 142 6.80 5.13 3.19
N PHE A 143 6.80 3.81 3.44
CA PHE A 143 6.69 2.79 2.39
C PHE A 143 5.23 2.48 2.01
N ILE A 144 4.33 2.42 3.00
CA ILE A 144 2.92 2.08 2.79
C ILE A 144 2.14 3.37 2.57
N GLY A 145 1.44 3.49 1.44
CA GLY A 145 0.65 4.66 1.03
C GLY A 145 1.15 5.28 -0.27
N SER A 146 0.23 5.78 -1.10
CA SER A 146 0.54 6.52 -2.31
C SER A 146 -0.39 7.72 -2.42
N PRO A 147 0.08 8.96 -2.17
CA PRO A 147 1.49 9.33 -1.89
C PRO A 147 1.97 8.88 -0.50
N PRO A 148 3.30 8.84 -0.26
CA PRO A 148 3.84 8.45 1.05
C PRO A 148 3.49 9.48 2.13
N MET A 149 3.63 9.07 3.40
CA MET A 149 3.46 9.97 4.55
C MET A 149 4.46 11.13 4.49
N ASN A 150 3.99 12.33 4.85
CA ASN A 150 4.87 13.49 5.03
C ASN A 150 5.56 13.40 6.38
N PHE A 151 6.85 13.76 6.44
CA PHE A 151 7.63 13.78 7.67
C PHE A 151 8.20 15.17 7.92
N VAL A 152 8.11 15.63 9.17
CA VAL A 152 8.66 16.91 9.62
C VAL A 152 9.40 16.69 10.93
N GLU A 153 10.67 17.06 10.97
CA GLU A 153 11.45 17.01 12.21
C GLU A 153 11.09 18.19 13.13
N GLY A 154 11.11 17.96 14.43
CA GLY A 154 10.91 19.02 15.40
C GLY A 154 11.01 18.51 16.84
N SER A 155 10.45 19.30 17.74
CA SER A 155 10.44 19.00 19.16
C SER A 155 9.07 19.22 19.80
N ILE A 156 8.76 18.45 20.84
CA ILE A 156 7.60 18.70 21.68
C ILE A 156 8.00 19.64 22.81
N LYS A 157 7.23 20.72 22.99
CA LYS A 157 7.40 21.69 24.07
C LYS A 157 6.11 21.82 24.86
N GLU A 158 6.23 21.79 26.17
CA GLU A 158 5.16 22.14 27.10
C GLU A 158 5.27 23.63 27.46
N VAL A 159 4.18 24.38 27.33
CA VAL A 159 4.10 25.80 27.69
C VAL A 159 2.78 26.02 28.41
N ASN A 160 2.83 26.39 29.70
CA ASN A 160 1.64 26.66 30.51
C ASN A 160 0.62 25.50 30.53
N GLY A 161 1.08 24.24 30.58
CA GLY A 161 0.23 23.05 30.57
C GLY A 161 -0.35 22.69 29.20
N GLU A 162 0.08 23.36 28.13
CA GLU A 162 -0.30 23.03 26.76
C GLU A 162 0.90 22.52 25.96
N TYR A 163 0.65 21.57 25.07
CA TYR A 163 1.70 20.92 24.30
C TYR A 163 1.73 21.44 22.87
N TYR A 164 2.95 21.64 22.37
CA TYR A 164 3.19 22.12 21.03
C TYR A 164 4.26 21.28 20.35
N PHE A 165 3.99 20.89 19.10
CA PHE A 165 5.05 20.52 18.17
C PHE A 165 5.66 21.80 17.60
N ASP A 166 6.97 21.93 17.76
CA ASP A 166 7.76 23.08 17.33
C ASP A 166 8.85 22.60 16.38
N SER A 167 8.73 23.01 15.12
CA SER A 167 9.75 22.82 14.09
C SER A 167 10.42 24.16 13.79
N GLU A 168 11.53 24.16 13.04
CA GLU A 168 12.16 25.40 12.58
C GLU A 168 11.27 26.23 11.63
N HIS A 169 10.15 25.66 11.14
CA HIS A 169 9.31 26.27 10.11
C HIS A 169 7.90 26.64 10.59
N PHE A 170 7.35 25.93 11.58
CA PHE A 170 6.02 26.18 12.12
C PHE A 170 5.86 25.57 13.51
N LYS A 171 4.85 26.07 14.24
CA LYS A 171 4.43 25.57 15.54
C LYS A 171 2.97 25.13 15.48
N LEU A 172 2.67 23.94 15.98
CA LEU A 172 1.33 23.38 16.08
C LEU A 172 1.00 22.99 17.52
N LYS A 173 -0.16 23.43 18.01
CA LYS A 173 -0.74 22.96 19.25
C LYS A 173 -1.22 21.52 19.08
N LEU A 174 -0.89 20.66 20.04
CA LEU A 174 -1.27 19.26 20.07
C LEU A 174 -2.43 19.03 21.04
N PRO A 175 -3.26 17.99 20.81
CA PRO A 175 -4.11 17.44 21.87
C PRO A 175 -3.25 17.04 23.07
N SER A 176 -3.70 17.36 24.30
CA SER A 176 -2.90 17.15 25.52
C SER A 176 -2.47 15.70 25.70
N GLU A 177 -3.37 14.75 25.44
CA GLU A 177 -3.08 13.31 25.52
C GLU A 177 -1.91 12.90 24.61
N ILE A 178 -1.87 13.42 23.38
CA ILE A 178 -0.79 13.14 22.43
C ILE A 178 0.52 13.77 22.93
N GLY A 179 0.47 15.04 23.34
CA GLY A 179 1.63 15.76 23.84
C GLY A 179 2.28 15.08 25.05
N GLU A 180 1.46 14.67 26.02
CA GLU A 180 1.89 13.95 27.23
C GLU A 180 2.57 12.62 26.89
N ILE A 181 1.92 11.80 26.04
CA ILE A 181 2.47 10.49 25.65
C ILE A 181 3.82 10.66 24.97
N VAL A 182 3.93 11.61 24.03
CA VAL A 182 5.16 11.80 23.27
C VAL A 182 6.29 12.33 24.16
N LEU A 183 6.01 13.37 24.96
CA LEU A 183 7.01 13.98 25.83
C LEU A 183 7.51 13.02 26.92
N SER A 184 6.69 12.06 27.35
CA SER A 184 7.10 10.98 28.27
C SER A 184 8.17 10.04 27.69
N LYS A 185 8.36 10.04 26.36
CA LYS A 185 9.36 9.22 25.66
C LYS A 185 10.57 10.04 25.22
N THR A 186 10.32 11.16 24.54
CA THR A 186 11.37 12.04 24.00
C THR A 186 10.80 13.41 23.66
N SER A 187 11.62 14.44 23.75
CA SER A 187 11.28 15.76 23.20
C SER A 187 11.62 15.89 21.71
N GLU A 188 12.61 15.14 21.19
CA GLU A 188 13.02 15.20 19.78
C GLU A 188 12.31 14.12 18.96
N VAL A 189 11.52 14.57 17.97
CA VAL A 189 10.59 13.71 17.24
C VAL A 189 10.52 14.05 15.77
N ILE A 190 9.98 13.10 15.02
CA ILE A 190 9.56 13.29 13.63
C ILE A 190 8.03 13.18 13.62
N MET A 191 7.34 14.25 13.26
CA MET A 191 5.91 14.26 13.05
C MET A 191 5.60 13.70 11.66
N GLY A 192 4.71 12.71 11.60
CA GLY A 192 4.18 12.14 10.38
C GLY A 192 2.72 12.52 10.15
N PHE A 193 2.35 12.87 8.93
CA PHE A 193 0.93 12.97 8.55
C PHE A 193 0.70 12.55 7.11
N ARG A 194 -0.41 11.84 6.87
CA ARG A 194 -0.77 11.39 5.52
C ARG A 194 -1.23 12.57 4.65
N PRO A 195 -0.96 12.56 3.34
CA PRO A 195 -1.43 13.61 2.42
C PRO A 195 -2.94 13.89 2.50
N GLU A 196 -3.78 12.88 2.70
CA GLU A 196 -5.23 13.00 2.81
C GLU A 196 -5.72 13.48 4.19
N ASN A 197 -4.84 13.48 5.20
CA ASN A 197 -5.14 13.95 6.56
C ASN A 197 -4.79 15.43 6.75
N ALA A 198 -4.56 16.17 5.66
CA ALA A 198 -4.36 17.60 5.66
C ALA A 198 -5.35 18.26 4.69
N LYS A 199 -6.01 19.32 5.15
CA LYS A 199 -6.94 20.11 4.35
C LYS A 199 -6.30 21.43 3.98
N ILE A 200 -6.44 21.82 2.71
CA ILE A 200 -6.03 23.14 2.25
C ILE A 200 -7.17 24.14 2.49
N ILE A 201 -6.85 25.28 3.11
CA ILE A 201 -7.76 26.41 3.30
C ILE A 201 -7.13 27.71 2.77
N LYS A 202 -7.97 28.67 2.40
CA LYS A 202 -7.57 29.94 1.77
C LYS A 202 -7.38 31.10 2.75
N GLU A 203 -7.69 30.90 4.03
CA GLU A 203 -7.59 31.93 5.07
C GLU A 203 -6.94 31.33 6.30
N GLU A 204 -6.22 32.17 7.03
CA GLU A 204 -5.62 31.77 8.30
C GLU A 204 -6.70 31.41 9.33
N GLN A 205 -6.47 30.30 10.01
CA GLN A 205 -7.30 29.84 11.13
C GLN A 205 -6.38 29.40 12.27
N PRO A 206 -6.89 29.34 13.52
CA PRO A 206 -6.11 28.83 14.63
C PRO A 206 -5.53 27.44 14.32
N ASN A 207 -4.26 27.25 14.69
CA ASN A 207 -3.55 25.98 14.54
C ASN A 207 -3.41 25.47 13.10
N THR A 208 -3.17 26.38 12.14
CA THR A 208 -2.90 26.03 10.74
C THR A 208 -1.47 26.40 10.35
N ILE A 209 -0.92 25.69 9.36
CA ILE A 209 0.45 25.89 8.87
C ILE A 209 0.40 26.69 7.58
N GLN A 210 1.05 27.84 7.54
CA GLN A 210 1.20 28.60 6.30
C GLN A 210 2.18 27.89 5.36
N GLY A 211 1.84 27.82 4.07
CA GLY A 211 2.70 27.26 3.05
C GLY A 211 2.47 27.91 1.69
N LYS A 212 3.40 27.67 0.77
CA LYS A 212 3.33 28.16 -0.61
C LYS A 212 3.19 26.98 -1.56
N VAL A 213 2.22 27.06 -2.46
CA VAL A 213 2.00 26.01 -3.46
C VAL A 213 3.20 25.96 -4.39
N TYR A 214 3.85 24.80 -4.47
CA TYR A 214 5.01 24.58 -5.31
C TYR A 214 4.59 24.03 -6.68
N VAL A 215 3.86 22.91 -6.69
CA VAL A 215 3.33 22.29 -7.90
C VAL A 215 2.01 21.60 -7.63
N VAL A 216 1.13 21.59 -8.63
CA VAL A 216 -0.17 20.91 -8.62
C VAL A 216 -0.14 19.82 -9.69
N GLU A 217 -0.37 18.58 -9.28
CA GLU A 217 -0.29 17.39 -10.13
C GLU A 217 -1.68 16.75 -10.25
N PRO A 218 -2.35 16.88 -11.41
CA PRO A 218 -3.64 16.22 -11.65
C PRO A 218 -3.44 14.71 -11.84
N LEU A 219 -4.08 13.89 -10.99
CA LEU A 219 -4.08 12.43 -11.05
C LEU A 219 -5.49 11.87 -11.34
N GLY A 220 -6.19 12.49 -12.27
CA GLY A 220 -7.54 12.11 -12.68
C GLY A 220 -8.56 12.40 -11.58
N LYS A 221 -8.83 11.42 -10.71
CA LYS A 221 -9.84 11.54 -9.64
C LYS A 221 -9.33 12.27 -8.38
N ASP A 222 -8.02 12.47 -8.29
CA ASP A 222 -7.35 13.15 -7.18
C ASP A 222 -6.40 14.22 -7.73
N VAL A 223 -6.02 15.19 -6.90
CA VAL A 223 -4.99 16.19 -7.19
C VAL A 223 -3.96 16.16 -6.08
N ILE A 224 -2.69 15.95 -6.42
CA ILE A 224 -1.60 16.11 -5.44
C ILE A 224 -1.14 17.56 -5.49
N VAL A 225 -1.21 18.24 -4.35
CA VAL A 225 -0.66 19.58 -4.18
C VAL A 225 0.62 19.46 -3.37
N ASN A 226 1.75 19.87 -3.96
CA ASN A 226 3.01 19.96 -3.25
C ASN A 226 3.13 21.36 -2.67
N VAL A 227 3.38 21.45 -1.37
CA VAL A 227 3.37 22.70 -0.60
C VAL A 227 4.73 22.86 0.07
N LYS A 228 5.37 24.00 -0.17
CA LYS A 228 6.62 24.39 0.49
C LYS A 228 6.29 25.15 1.78
N ILE A 229 6.81 24.68 2.91
CA ILE A 229 6.65 25.31 4.24
C ILE A 229 8.06 25.60 4.74
N GLY A 230 8.50 26.86 4.77
CA GLY A 230 9.93 27.13 4.97
C GLY A 230 10.75 26.40 3.91
N GLU A 231 11.64 25.47 4.30
CA GLU A 231 12.44 24.65 3.39
C GLU A 231 11.91 23.21 3.17
N ILE A 232 10.87 22.79 3.89
CA ILE A 232 10.28 21.45 3.71
C ILE A 232 9.26 21.43 2.56
N LEU A 233 9.18 20.31 1.85
CA LEU A 233 8.18 20.06 0.82
C LEU A 233 7.26 18.92 1.26
N VAL A 234 5.96 19.21 1.39
CA VAL A 234 4.94 18.23 1.78
C VAL A 234 3.92 18.04 0.67
N LYS A 235 3.32 16.86 0.60
CA LYS A 235 2.26 16.49 -0.35
C LYS A 235 0.91 16.47 0.33
N ILE A 236 -0.09 17.05 -0.31
CA ILE A 236 -1.48 17.09 0.17
C ILE A 236 -2.37 16.49 -0.90
N LEU A 237 -3.27 15.59 -0.52
CA LEU A 237 -4.22 14.99 -1.43
C LEU A 237 -5.52 15.80 -1.41
N ALA A 238 -5.82 16.46 -2.53
CA ALA A 238 -7.01 17.29 -2.70
C ALA A 238 -7.98 16.69 -3.73
N ARG A 239 -9.24 17.12 -3.67
CA ARG A 239 -10.24 16.74 -4.67
C ARG A 239 -10.06 17.53 -5.97
N PRO A 240 -10.45 16.97 -7.13
CA PRO A 240 -10.55 17.72 -8.38
C PRO A 240 -11.44 18.96 -8.24
N GLY A 241 -11.12 20.02 -8.98
CA GLY A 241 -11.84 21.30 -8.94
C GLY A 241 -11.37 22.27 -7.86
N ILE A 242 -10.32 21.94 -7.10
CA ILE A 242 -9.68 22.88 -6.20
C ILE A 242 -9.01 24.01 -7.00
N GLU A 243 -9.44 25.25 -6.78
CA GLU A 243 -8.89 26.44 -7.44
C GLU A 243 -7.64 26.92 -6.70
N ILE A 244 -6.50 26.28 -7.01
CA ILE A 244 -5.19 26.62 -6.48
C ILE A 244 -4.18 26.65 -7.61
N VAL A 245 -3.28 27.63 -7.58
CA VAL A 245 -2.21 27.79 -8.58
C VAL A 245 -0.82 27.75 -7.93
N PRO A 246 0.22 27.31 -8.66
CA PRO A 246 1.60 27.45 -8.21
C PRO A 246 1.95 28.88 -7.79
N GLY A 247 2.70 29.01 -6.70
CA GLY A 247 3.09 30.29 -6.11
C GLY A 247 2.08 30.91 -5.14
N GLN A 248 0.87 30.38 -5.04
CA GLN A 248 -0.15 30.87 -4.11
C GLN A 248 0.19 30.54 -2.65
N ASN A 249 -0.05 31.48 -1.74
CA ASN A 249 -0.01 31.22 -0.30
C ASN A 249 -1.33 30.56 0.14
N ILE A 250 -1.20 29.51 0.93
CA ILE A 250 -2.31 28.72 1.47
C ILE A 250 -2.02 28.37 2.93
N TRP A 251 -3.04 27.87 3.63
CA TRP A 251 -2.89 27.32 4.97
C TRP A 251 -3.31 25.84 4.98
N LEU A 252 -2.59 25.05 5.75
CA LEU A 252 -2.85 23.63 5.95
C LEU A 252 -3.43 23.40 7.33
N GLN A 253 -4.61 22.80 7.38
CA GLN A 253 -5.24 22.30 8.59
C GLN A 253 -5.01 20.80 8.67
N LEU A 254 -4.23 20.35 9.65
CA LEU A 254 -3.99 18.92 9.87
C LEU A 254 -5.12 18.30 10.69
N ASN A 255 -5.45 17.04 10.38
CA ASN A 255 -6.29 16.22 11.24
C ASN A 255 -5.44 15.67 12.39
N MET A 256 -5.57 16.28 13.57
CA MET A 256 -4.77 15.97 14.75
C MET A 256 -4.99 14.55 15.29
N ASP A 257 -6.13 13.90 15.00
CA ASP A 257 -6.39 12.51 15.41
C ASP A 257 -5.66 11.49 14.53
N LYS A 258 -5.01 11.95 13.46
CA LYS A 258 -4.37 11.13 12.43
C LYS A 258 -2.91 11.51 12.19
N ILE A 259 -2.32 12.30 13.09
CA ILE A 259 -0.89 12.53 13.10
C ILE A 259 -0.19 11.36 13.79
N HIS A 260 1.06 11.17 13.43
CA HIS A 260 1.94 10.17 14.02
C HIS A 260 3.18 10.85 14.56
N PHE A 261 3.78 10.27 15.60
CA PHE A 261 5.09 10.71 16.08
C PHE A 261 6.05 9.53 16.12
N PHE A 262 7.27 9.79 15.66
CA PHE A 262 8.35 8.83 15.66
C PHE A 262 9.54 9.39 16.44
N GLU A 263 10.23 8.53 17.19
CA GLU A 263 11.47 8.91 17.87
C GLU A 263 12.56 9.20 16.83
N LYS A 264 13.20 10.37 16.90
CA LYS A 264 14.18 10.81 15.90
C LYS A 264 15.40 9.86 15.79
N GLY A 265 15.88 9.34 16.92
CA GLY A 265 17.07 8.47 16.96
C GLY A 265 16.84 7.05 16.45
N THR A 266 15.64 6.48 16.65
CA THR A 266 15.36 5.06 16.32
C THR A 266 14.38 4.89 15.17
N GLY A 267 13.59 5.91 14.85
CA GLY A 267 12.48 5.88 13.90
C GLY A 267 11.27 5.06 14.36
N LYS A 268 11.22 4.59 15.61
CA LYS A 268 10.08 3.84 16.15
C LYS A 268 8.89 4.75 16.38
N ALA A 269 7.69 4.25 16.09
CA ALA A 269 6.46 4.96 16.37
C ALA A 269 6.20 5.09 17.87
N ILE A 270 5.67 6.25 18.26
CA ILE A 270 5.26 6.59 19.62
C ILE A 270 3.73 6.61 19.70
N VAL A 271 3.09 7.27 18.74
CA VAL A 271 1.64 7.34 18.51
C VAL A 271 1.31 7.31 17.01
#